data_AF-A0A2W4K8X9-F1
#
_entry.id   AF-A0A2W4K8X9-F1
#
_cell.length_a   1.000
_cell.length_b   1.000
_cell.length_c   1.000
_cell.angle_alpha   90.00
_cell.angle_beta   90.00
_cell.angle_gamma   90.00
#
_symmetry.space_group_name_H-M   'P 1'
#
loop_
_entity.id
_entity.type
_entity.pdbx_description
1 polymer ?
#
loop_
_entity_poly.entity_id
_entity_poly.type
_entity_poly.pdbx_seq_one_letter_code
_entity_poly.pdbx_strand_id
1 'polypeptide(L)'
;MNVDRLADVVEELIVQLDYPGFEPRSLKLGLPEELEGMSAKNFGNALGHKSVYVKLAALRWFQERPGVAKSHLPAILGLVDSKDEWVRMESIRAVEKMSKLPAHVGGIVSKGLKDESVEVRKASAKALGKILKRSVTKDASVIDALKEATQDSDVEVRFKAQKALRNIGEFVV
;
A
#
# COMPACT_ATOMS: atom_id res chain seq x y z
N MET A 1 6.77 -3.09 -25.14
CA MET A 1 5.87 -3.83 -24.24
C MET A 1 4.89 -2.87 -23.60
N ASN A 2 3.59 -3.18 -23.63
CA ASN A 2 2.49 -2.35 -23.15
C ASN A 2 1.81 -2.97 -21.91
N VAL A 3 0.76 -2.31 -21.39
CA VAL A 3 0.00 -2.80 -20.22
C VAL A 3 -0.77 -4.08 -20.52
N ASP A 4 -1.20 -4.30 -21.77
CA ASP A 4 -1.95 -5.50 -22.15
C ASP A 4 -1.08 -6.74 -22.01
N ARG A 5 0.17 -6.69 -22.49
CA ARG A 5 1.11 -7.81 -22.30
C ARG A 5 1.40 -8.10 -20.82
N LEU A 6 1.47 -7.06 -19.98
CA LEU A 6 1.59 -7.27 -18.53
C LEU A 6 0.36 -7.99 -17.97
N ALA A 7 -0.83 -7.59 -18.42
CA ALA A 7 -2.07 -8.19 -17.97
C ALA A 7 -2.14 -9.67 -18.37
N ASP A 8 -1.82 -9.99 -19.62
CA ASP A 8 -1.79 -11.37 -20.12
C ASP A 8 -0.88 -12.26 -19.24
N VAL A 9 0.36 -11.82 -19.02
CA VAL A 9 1.34 -12.57 -18.20
C VAL A 9 0.85 -12.73 -16.76
N VAL A 10 0.29 -11.68 -16.16
CA VAL A 10 -0.24 -11.75 -14.79
C VAL A 10 -1.43 -12.72 -14.72
N GLU A 11 -2.33 -12.70 -15.71
CA GLU A 11 -3.49 -13.58 -15.75
C GLU A 11 -3.08 -15.05 -15.97
N GLU A 12 -2.13 -15.31 -16.87
CA GLU A 12 -1.56 -16.65 -17.06
C GLU A 12 -0.92 -17.20 -15.77
N LEU A 13 -0.14 -16.38 -15.06
CA LEU A 13 0.48 -16.78 -13.78
C LEU A 13 -0.57 -17.08 -12.71
N ILE A 14 -1.65 -16.30 -12.65
CA ILE A 14 -2.72 -16.53 -11.67
C ILE A 14 -3.46 -17.83 -11.98
N VAL A 15 -3.76 -18.13 -13.24
CA VAL A 15 -4.40 -19.40 -13.64
C VAL A 15 -3.55 -20.61 -13.22
N GLN A 16 -2.23 -20.52 -13.36
CA GLN A 16 -1.32 -21.59 -12.92
C GLN A 16 -1.29 -21.78 -11.40
N LEU A 17 -1.68 -20.75 -10.64
CA LEU A 17 -1.66 -20.71 -9.18
C LEU A 17 -3.07 -20.80 -8.58
N ASP A 18 -4.08 -21.09 -9.40
CA ASP A 18 -5.47 -21.22 -9.01
C ASP A 18 -5.74 -22.65 -8.51
N TYR A 19 -5.37 -22.90 -7.25
CA TYR A 19 -5.65 -24.15 -6.55
C TYR A 19 -6.52 -23.93 -5.30
N PRO A 20 -7.38 -24.90 -4.92
CA PRO A 20 -8.35 -24.71 -3.84
C PRO A 20 -7.72 -24.34 -2.49
N GLY A 21 -8.36 -23.40 -1.79
CA GLY A 21 -7.93 -22.93 -0.47
C GLY A 21 -6.80 -21.90 -0.50
N PHE A 22 -6.35 -21.51 -1.69
CA PHE A 22 -5.32 -20.52 -1.88
C PHE A 22 -5.89 -19.13 -2.17
N GLU A 23 -5.26 -18.09 -1.64
CA GLU A 23 -5.63 -16.70 -1.90
C GLU A 23 -4.60 -16.09 -2.87
N PRO A 24 -4.86 -16.04 -4.19
CA PRO A 24 -3.86 -15.62 -5.17
C PRO A 24 -3.46 -14.16 -5.01
N ARG A 25 -4.32 -13.31 -4.43
CA ARG A 25 -3.98 -11.90 -4.14
C ARG A 25 -2.85 -11.79 -3.13
N SER A 26 -2.63 -12.80 -2.29
CA SER A 26 -1.54 -12.82 -1.30
C SER A 26 -0.14 -12.98 -1.91
N LEU A 27 -0.05 -13.46 -3.16
CA LEU A 27 1.22 -13.77 -3.78
C LEU A 27 1.99 -12.55 -4.23
N LYS A 28 3.24 -12.47 -3.80
CA LYS A 28 4.22 -11.66 -4.51
C LYS A 28 4.61 -12.38 -5.81
N LEU A 29 3.93 -12.05 -6.90
CA LEU A 29 4.23 -12.59 -8.22
C LEU A 29 5.68 -12.24 -8.62
N GLY A 30 6.49 -13.26 -8.88
CA GLY A 30 7.77 -13.09 -9.55
C GLY A 30 7.48 -12.84 -11.02
N LEU A 31 7.59 -11.58 -11.46
CA LEU A 31 7.41 -11.24 -12.87
C LEU A 31 8.56 -11.87 -13.67
N PRO A 32 8.28 -12.54 -14.80
CA PRO A 32 9.29 -13.23 -15.59
C PRO A 32 10.29 -12.22 -16.20
N GLU A 33 11.48 -12.72 -16.59
CA GLU A 33 12.56 -11.91 -17.19
C GLU A 33 12.08 -11.11 -18.40
N GLU A 34 11.12 -11.64 -19.17
CA GLU A 34 10.52 -10.93 -20.30
C GLU A 34 9.90 -9.58 -19.90
N LEU A 35 9.54 -9.39 -18.62
CA LEU A 35 8.98 -8.16 -18.10
C LEU A 35 10.01 -7.21 -17.46
N GLU A 36 11.28 -7.58 -17.34
CA GLU A 36 12.31 -6.77 -16.68
C GLU A 36 12.57 -5.43 -17.37
N GLY A 37 12.45 -5.38 -18.70
CA GLY A 37 12.59 -4.17 -19.49
C GLY A 37 11.39 -3.22 -19.45
N MET A 38 10.34 -3.57 -18.69
CA MET A 38 9.11 -2.78 -18.67
C MET A 38 9.29 -1.47 -17.88
N SER A 39 8.93 -0.35 -18.50
CA SER A 39 9.05 0.98 -17.89
C SER A 39 8.06 1.20 -16.73
N ALA A 40 8.43 2.10 -15.81
CA ALA A 40 7.56 2.57 -14.74
C ALA A 40 6.22 3.15 -15.27
N LYS A 41 6.21 3.72 -16.48
CA LYS A 41 5.01 4.23 -17.13
C LYS A 41 3.98 3.11 -17.36
N ASN A 42 4.42 1.93 -17.79
CA ASN A 42 3.50 0.81 -18.03
C ASN A 42 2.90 0.28 -16.73
N PHE A 43 3.71 0.15 -15.68
CA PHE A 43 3.20 -0.17 -14.34
C PHE A 43 2.30 0.93 -13.78
N GLY A 44 2.59 2.20 -14.09
CA GLY A 44 1.71 3.33 -13.78
C GLY A 44 0.33 3.19 -14.43
N ASN A 45 0.28 2.80 -15.70
CA ASN A 45 -0.97 2.52 -16.40
C ASN A 45 -1.71 1.31 -15.80
N ALA A 46 -0.97 0.29 -15.38
CA ALA A 46 -1.52 -0.92 -14.76
C ALA A 46 -2.25 -0.67 -13.43
N LEU A 47 -1.92 0.41 -12.71
CA LEU A 47 -2.66 0.83 -11.50
C LEU A 47 -4.15 1.13 -11.79
N GLY A 48 -4.47 1.56 -13.01
CA GLY A 48 -5.84 1.82 -13.47
C GLY A 48 -6.54 0.61 -14.11
N HIS A 49 -5.89 -0.55 -14.18
CA HIS A 49 -6.43 -1.71 -14.88
C HIS A 49 -7.66 -2.31 -14.15
N LYS A 50 -8.58 -2.97 -14.86
CA LYS A 50 -9.78 -3.57 -14.26
C LYS A 50 -9.46 -4.75 -13.32
N SER A 51 -8.44 -5.52 -13.64
CA SER A 51 -8.04 -6.72 -12.89
C SER A 51 -7.31 -6.32 -11.60
N VAL A 52 -7.79 -6.86 -10.47
CA VAL A 52 -7.15 -6.69 -9.15
C VAL A 52 -5.71 -7.18 -9.18
N TYR A 53 -5.45 -8.32 -9.82
CA TYR A 53 -4.11 -8.91 -9.89
C TYR A 53 -3.11 -8.01 -10.62
N VAL A 54 -3.54 -7.33 -11.69
CA VAL A 54 -2.69 -6.40 -12.45
C VAL A 54 -2.38 -5.16 -11.61
N LYS A 55 -3.35 -4.63 -10.85
CA LYS A 55 -3.09 -3.54 -9.89
C LYS A 55 -2.10 -3.96 -8.81
N LEU A 56 -2.27 -5.16 -8.25
CA LEU A 56 -1.39 -5.71 -7.21
C LEU A 56 0.04 -5.90 -7.73
N ALA A 57 0.20 -6.44 -8.94
CA ALA A 57 1.49 -6.59 -9.60
C ALA A 57 2.19 -5.22 -9.73
N ALA A 58 1.47 -4.19 -10.19
CA ALA A 58 2.00 -2.83 -10.31
C ALA A 58 2.40 -2.22 -8.96
N LEU A 59 1.54 -2.32 -7.94
CA LEU A 59 1.82 -1.82 -6.60
C LEU A 59 3.06 -2.50 -5.98
N ARG A 60 3.18 -3.82 -6.14
CA ARG A 60 4.33 -4.59 -5.66
C ARG A 60 5.60 -4.25 -6.43
N TRP A 61 5.50 -4.00 -7.73
CA TRP A 61 6.63 -3.54 -8.54
C TRP A 61 7.15 -2.17 -8.06
N PHE A 62 6.26 -1.21 -7.76
CA PHE A 62 6.64 0.09 -7.19
C PHE A 62 7.21 -0.02 -5.78
N GLN A 63 6.77 -1.00 -4.98
CA GLN A 63 7.34 -1.28 -3.67
C GLN A 63 8.79 -1.79 -3.73
N GLU A 64 9.18 -2.46 -4.81
CA GLU A 64 10.59 -2.87 -5.03
C GLU A 64 11.42 -1.71 -5.55
N ARG A 65 10.79 -0.77 -6.26
CA ARG A 65 11.45 0.36 -6.93
C ARG A 65 10.84 1.70 -6.46
N PRO A 66 10.92 2.05 -5.16
CA PRO A 66 10.27 3.24 -4.64
C PRO A 66 10.80 4.54 -5.25
N GLY A 67 12.03 4.54 -5.80
CA GLY A 67 12.63 5.70 -6.46
C GLY A 67 11.89 6.18 -7.70
N VAL A 68 11.20 5.28 -8.43
CA VAL A 68 10.44 5.63 -9.64
C VAL A 68 8.93 5.78 -9.38
N ALA A 69 8.47 5.52 -8.16
CA ALA A 69 7.05 5.61 -7.80
C ALA A 69 6.55 7.07 -7.68
N LYS A 70 7.45 8.06 -7.56
CA LYS A 70 7.09 9.46 -7.30
C LYS A 70 6.15 10.06 -8.35
N SER A 71 6.38 9.79 -9.63
CA SER A 71 5.53 10.26 -10.73
C SER A 71 4.14 9.60 -10.74
N HIS A 72 3.97 8.50 -10.01
CA HIS A 72 2.74 7.74 -9.93
C HIS A 72 2.03 7.88 -8.57
N LEU A 73 2.54 8.76 -7.69
CA LEU A 73 1.99 8.96 -6.35
C LEU A 73 0.47 9.24 -6.36
N PRO A 74 -0.09 10.11 -7.22
CA PRO A 74 -1.54 10.33 -7.24
C PRO A 74 -2.33 9.07 -7.60
N ALA A 75 -1.85 8.28 -8.56
CA ALA A 75 -2.50 7.04 -8.97
C ALA A 75 -2.42 5.97 -7.86
N ILE A 76 -1.26 5.85 -7.21
CA ILE A 76 -1.07 4.94 -6.06
C ILE A 76 -2.00 5.37 -4.91
N LEU A 77 -2.01 6.65 -4.54
CA LEU A 77 -2.88 7.18 -3.48
C LEU A 77 -4.37 6.99 -3.80
N GLY A 78 -4.79 7.12 -5.06
CA GLY A 78 -6.17 6.85 -5.45
C GLY A 78 -6.63 5.42 -5.17
N LEU A 79 -5.71 4.47 -5.02
CA LEU A 79 -6.02 3.08 -4.71
C LEU A 79 -6.23 2.79 -3.23
N VAL A 80 -6.01 3.76 -2.32
CA VAL A 80 -6.34 3.58 -0.89
C VAL A 80 -7.85 3.46 -0.66
N ASP A 81 -8.66 3.95 -1.59
CA ASP A 81 -10.13 3.88 -1.56
C ASP A 81 -10.65 2.76 -2.52
N SER A 82 -9.79 1.82 -2.91
CA SER A 82 -10.16 0.68 -3.77
C SER A 82 -11.22 -0.21 -3.12
N LYS A 83 -12.12 -0.79 -3.92
CA LYS A 83 -13.10 -1.79 -3.45
C LYS A 83 -12.44 -3.05 -2.90
N ASP A 84 -11.30 -3.45 -3.47
CA ASP A 84 -10.53 -4.62 -3.02
C ASP A 84 -9.54 -4.24 -1.90
N GLU A 85 -9.61 -4.95 -0.78
CA GLU A 85 -8.81 -4.69 0.42
C GLU A 85 -7.29 -4.92 0.22
N TRP A 86 -6.90 -5.88 -0.64
CA TRP A 86 -5.49 -6.13 -0.93
C TRP A 86 -4.90 -4.96 -1.70
N VAL A 87 -5.67 -4.41 -2.64
CA VAL A 87 -5.25 -3.21 -3.38
C VAL A 87 -5.11 -2.00 -2.45
N ARG A 88 -6.05 -1.79 -1.51
CA ARG A 88 -5.94 -0.73 -0.50
C ARG A 88 -4.67 -0.89 0.33
N MET A 89 -4.44 -2.08 0.87
CA MET A 89 -3.29 -2.41 1.69
C MET A 89 -1.96 -2.24 0.93
N GLU A 90 -1.85 -2.78 -0.28
CA GLU A 90 -0.61 -2.70 -1.07
C GLU A 90 -0.34 -1.27 -1.58
N SER A 91 -1.38 -0.46 -1.77
CA SER A 91 -1.24 0.98 -2.02
C SER A 91 -0.57 1.69 -0.83
N ILE A 92 -1.07 1.46 0.38
CA ILE A 92 -0.49 2.01 1.60
C ILE A 92 0.97 1.56 1.78
N ARG A 93 1.27 0.28 1.50
CA ARG A 93 2.65 -0.26 1.55
C ARG A 93 3.58 0.35 0.49
N ALA A 94 3.07 0.63 -0.71
CA ALA A 94 3.82 1.34 -1.76
C ALA A 94 4.18 2.76 -1.29
N VAL A 95 3.20 3.49 -0.75
CA VAL A 95 3.42 4.83 -0.19
C VAL A 95 4.42 4.80 0.97
N GLU A 96 4.31 3.83 1.90
CA GLU A 96 5.21 3.65 3.04
C GLU A 96 6.69 3.65 2.62
N LYS A 97 7.03 2.97 1.51
CA LYS A 97 8.41 2.78 1.05
C LYS A 97 9.00 3.98 0.31
N MET A 98 8.19 4.96 -0.10
CA MET A 98 8.67 6.15 -0.79
C MET A 98 9.42 7.07 0.17
N SER A 99 10.53 7.66 -0.26
CA SER A 99 11.44 8.44 0.61
C SER A 99 10.96 9.85 0.93
N LYS A 100 10.39 10.55 -0.05
CA LYS A 100 9.86 11.92 0.09
C LYS A 100 8.40 11.94 -0.31
N LEU A 101 7.53 12.33 0.61
CA LEU A 101 6.09 12.41 0.41
C LEU A 101 5.60 13.83 0.72
N PRO A 102 4.62 14.35 -0.03
CA PRO A 102 3.89 15.55 0.35
C PRO A 102 3.23 15.43 1.72
N ALA A 103 3.06 16.56 2.43
CA ALA A 103 2.50 16.58 3.78
C ALA A 103 1.08 15.98 3.88
N HIS A 104 0.25 16.17 2.85
CA HIS A 104 -1.14 15.68 2.83
C HIS A 104 -1.25 14.14 2.79
N VAL A 105 -0.17 13.42 2.46
CA VAL A 105 -0.20 11.95 2.35
C VAL A 105 -0.55 11.28 3.67
N GLY A 106 -0.13 11.84 4.80
CA GLY A 106 -0.48 11.33 6.13
C GLY A 106 -2.00 11.33 6.36
N GLY A 107 -2.69 12.41 5.99
CA GLY A 107 -4.14 12.52 6.13
C GLY A 107 -4.92 11.59 5.19
N ILE A 108 -4.37 11.23 4.04
CA ILE A 108 -4.99 10.24 3.15
C ILE A 108 -4.84 8.82 3.73
N VAL A 109 -3.63 8.45 4.16
CA VAL A 109 -3.34 7.11 4.72
C VAL A 109 -4.06 6.89 6.06
N SER A 110 -4.35 7.95 6.82
CA SER A 110 -5.07 7.85 8.10
C SER A 110 -6.50 7.35 7.97
N LYS A 111 -7.15 7.53 6.81
CA LYS A 111 -8.47 6.95 6.55
C LYS A 111 -8.48 5.43 6.73
N GLY A 112 -7.40 4.76 6.32
CA GLY A 112 -7.28 3.30 6.44
C GLY A 112 -7.17 2.80 7.89
N LEU A 113 -6.99 3.68 8.89
CA LEU A 113 -7.09 3.29 10.31
C LEU A 113 -8.50 2.90 10.74
N LYS A 114 -9.53 3.26 9.97
CA LYS A 114 -10.94 2.90 10.21
C LYS A 114 -11.48 1.94 9.15
N ASP A 115 -10.59 1.31 8.39
CA ASP A 115 -10.98 0.34 7.35
C ASP A 115 -11.64 -0.91 7.95
N GLU A 116 -12.59 -1.50 7.23
CA GLU A 116 -13.23 -2.76 7.62
C GLU A 116 -12.20 -3.90 7.77
N SER A 117 -11.18 -3.91 6.91
CA SER A 117 -10.15 -4.93 6.86
C SER A 117 -9.07 -4.67 7.91
N VAL A 118 -8.86 -5.65 8.78
CA VAL A 118 -7.79 -5.61 9.80
C VAL A 118 -6.42 -5.43 9.16
N GLU A 119 -6.16 -6.04 8.00
CA GLU A 119 -4.89 -5.92 7.31
C GLU A 119 -4.62 -4.50 6.81
N VAL A 120 -5.65 -3.81 6.32
CA VAL A 120 -5.56 -2.40 5.91
C VAL A 120 -5.30 -1.51 7.13
N ARG A 121 -6.02 -1.71 8.24
CA ARG A 121 -5.79 -0.96 9.49
C ARG A 121 -4.36 -1.11 10.01
N LYS A 122 -3.84 -2.35 10.02
CA LYS A 122 -2.44 -2.64 10.40
C LYS A 122 -1.44 -1.94 9.47
N ALA A 123 -1.68 -2.00 8.17
CA ALA A 123 -0.83 -1.36 7.17
C ALA A 123 -0.81 0.16 7.35
N SER A 124 -1.97 0.80 7.54
CA SER A 124 -2.09 2.23 7.81
C SER A 124 -1.34 2.65 9.06
N ALA A 125 -1.57 1.98 10.20
CA ALA A 125 -0.89 2.32 11.46
C ALA A 125 0.64 2.26 11.31
N LYS A 126 1.16 1.18 10.71
CA LYS A 126 2.59 1.03 10.43
C LYS A 126 3.11 2.10 9.49
N ALA A 127 2.40 2.38 8.40
CA ALA A 127 2.82 3.34 7.39
C ALA A 127 2.89 4.75 7.96
N LEU A 128 1.87 5.19 8.70
CA LEU A 128 1.81 6.51 9.33
C LEU A 128 2.98 6.75 10.27
N GLY A 129 3.36 5.76 11.09
CA GLY A 129 4.53 5.87 11.96
C GLY A 129 5.83 6.17 11.21
N LYS A 130 5.98 5.65 9.98
CA LYS A 130 7.15 5.94 9.13
C LYS A 130 7.00 7.23 8.33
N ILE A 131 5.81 7.52 7.83
CA ILE A 131 5.52 8.73 7.05
C ILE A 131 5.73 9.95 7.95
N LEU A 132 5.07 9.99 9.12
CA LEU A 132 5.16 11.10 10.05
C LEU A 132 6.55 11.26 10.66
N LYS A 133 7.28 10.16 10.93
CA LYS A 133 8.67 10.22 11.41
C LYS A 133 9.61 10.94 10.43
N ARG A 134 9.30 10.90 9.13
CA ARG A 134 10.06 11.57 8.07
C ARG A 134 9.47 12.92 7.67
N SER A 135 8.28 13.25 8.17
CA SER A 135 7.59 14.49 7.83
C SER A 135 8.18 15.65 8.63
N VAL A 136 8.26 16.82 7.99
CA VAL A 136 8.67 18.07 8.65
C VAL A 136 7.60 18.54 9.62
N THR A 137 6.33 18.29 9.29
CA THR A 137 5.17 18.63 10.12
C THR A 137 4.38 17.37 10.46
N LYS A 138 3.87 17.31 11.69
CA LYS A 138 2.94 16.25 12.09
C LYS A 138 1.54 16.85 12.16
N ASP A 139 0.62 16.24 11.45
CA ASP A 139 -0.78 16.63 11.47
C ASP A 139 -1.43 16.08 12.75
N ALA A 140 -1.97 16.97 13.58
CA ALA A 140 -2.62 16.61 14.84
C ALA A 140 -3.80 15.65 14.62
N SER A 141 -4.57 15.83 13.54
CA SER A 141 -5.69 14.95 13.22
C SER A 141 -5.25 13.51 12.94
N VAL A 142 -4.06 13.34 12.34
CA VAL A 142 -3.47 12.01 12.09
C VAL A 142 -2.95 11.39 13.37
N ILE A 143 -2.38 12.21 14.27
CA ILE A 143 -1.95 11.75 15.60
C ILE A 143 -3.16 11.27 16.40
N ASP A 144 -4.27 12.02 16.40
CA ASP A 144 -5.47 11.65 17.14
C ASP A 144 -6.12 10.39 16.56
N ALA A 145 -6.16 10.23 15.24
CA ALA A 145 -6.58 8.98 14.61
C ALA A 145 -5.70 7.79 15.02
N LEU A 146 -4.38 7.98 15.16
CA LEU A 146 -3.48 6.94 15.68
C LEU A 146 -3.74 6.63 17.15
N LYS A 147 -4.06 7.63 17.99
CA LYS A 147 -4.46 7.42 19.39
C LYS A 147 -5.75 6.61 19.48
N GLU A 148 -6.76 6.92 18.67
CA GLU A 148 -7.98 6.12 18.57
C GLU A 148 -7.65 4.65 18.19
N ALA A 149 -6.77 4.45 17.21
CA ALA A 149 -6.35 3.11 16.78
C ALA A 149 -5.59 2.30 17.86
N THR A 150 -5.12 2.93 18.94
CA THR A 150 -4.56 2.20 20.09
C THR A 150 -5.62 1.42 20.88
N GLN A 151 -6.90 1.71 20.65
CA GLN A 151 -8.06 1.05 21.25
C GLN A 151 -8.79 0.13 20.25
N ASP A 152 -8.18 -0.17 19.10
CA ASP A 152 -8.77 -1.08 18.11
C ASP A 152 -9.09 -2.46 18.72
N SER A 153 -10.14 -3.10 18.25
CA SER A 153 -10.49 -4.48 18.61
C SER A 153 -9.36 -5.48 18.36
N ASP A 154 -8.57 -5.28 17.29
CA ASP A 154 -7.48 -6.16 16.89
C ASP A 154 -6.18 -5.82 17.64
N VAL A 155 -5.57 -6.85 18.23
CA VAL A 155 -4.35 -6.72 19.07
C VAL A 155 -3.18 -6.17 18.25
N GLU A 156 -3.02 -6.63 17.00
CA GLU A 156 -1.93 -6.20 16.15
C GLU A 156 -2.12 -4.74 15.69
N VAL A 157 -3.34 -4.31 15.39
CA VAL A 157 -3.63 -2.90 15.09
C VAL A 157 -3.23 -2.02 16.28
N ARG A 158 -3.66 -2.38 17.50
CA ARG A 158 -3.28 -1.63 18.72
C ARG A 158 -1.76 -1.53 18.86
N PHE A 159 -1.06 -2.65 18.72
CA PHE A 159 0.40 -2.69 18.81
C PHE A 159 1.07 -1.80 17.75
N LYS A 160 0.63 -1.87 16.49
CA LYS A 160 1.17 -1.05 15.39
C LYS A 160 0.89 0.44 15.62
N ALA A 161 -0.29 0.81 16.12
CA ALA A 161 -0.64 2.19 16.44
C ALA A 161 0.21 2.76 17.58
N GLN A 162 0.36 2.02 18.69
CA GLN A 162 1.24 2.41 19.79
C GLN A 162 2.70 2.55 19.33
N LYS A 163 3.19 1.61 18.53
CA LYS A 163 4.53 1.68 17.94
C LYS A 163 4.68 2.89 17.02
N ALA A 164 3.66 3.23 16.24
CA ALA A 164 3.66 4.42 15.39
C ALA A 164 3.77 5.71 16.23
N LEU A 165 2.95 5.85 17.27
CA LEU A 165 3.00 6.99 18.21
C LEU A 165 4.36 7.10 18.89
N ARG A 166 4.95 5.98 19.35
CA ARG A 166 6.30 5.98 19.93
C ARG A 166 7.36 6.43 18.94
N ASN A 167 7.29 5.95 17.69
CA ASN A 167 8.24 6.32 16.64
C ASN A 167 8.22 7.81 16.32
N ILE A 168 7.09 8.49 16.55
CA ILE A 168 6.93 9.92 16.32
C ILE A 168 7.02 10.74 17.61
N GLY A 169 7.24 10.13 18.78
CA GLY A 169 7.35 10.83 20.06
C GLY A 169 6.02 11.37 20.60
N GLU A 170 4.88 10.81 20.16
CA GLU A 170 3.52 11.23 20.56
C GLU A 170 2.83 10.16 21.42
N PHE A 171 3.59 9.21 21.98
CA PHE A 171 3.05 8.19 22.87
C PHE A 171 3.01 8.71 24.30
N VAL A 172 1.80 8.84 24.85
CA VAL A 172 1.56 9.22 26.25
C VAL A 172 1.01 7.99 26.96
N VAL A 173 1.60 7.67 28.12
CA VAL A 173 1.23 6.53 28.99
C VAL A 173 -0.02 6.87 29.79
#